data_AF-A0A315XVL1-F1
#
_entry.id   AF-A0A315XVL1-F1
#
_cell.length_a   1.000
_cell.length_b   1.000
_cell.length_c   1.000
_cell.angle_alpha   90.00
_cell.angle_beta   90.00
_cell.angle_gamma   90.00
#
_symmetry.space_group_name_H-M   'P 1'
#
loop_
_entity.id
_entity.type
_entity.pdbx_description
1 polymer ?
#
loop_
_entity_poly.entity_id
_entity_poly.type
_entity_poly.pdbx_seq_one_letter_code
_entity_poly.pdbx_strand_id
1 'polypeptide(L)'
;MRVMGDIMKKHIKAAIAVVFTVMTCIFGGMSAFAMGLGTAVWSIEIEYGNAPEGTAFVDLLFPKKTDDKYYPDPTTNENDEKYSVCRNVYADYIGRGNSDPIALDDSCGLAVYDDGYTSCMLKRYFVKYNHAEKDKCSLEFGVPSNVQNQEVFEYYGRFKVAYCNEKGEVLGVTEPVKVKHVSTTCLYKVKASGNKAEYTVDRDGSVFIQLFVMALIFGVPVVIALVIGLIIYLCTRKKNGKQSVKR
;
A
#
# COMPACT_ATOMS: atom_id res chain seq x y z
N MET A 1 -3.60 44.92 -41.95
CA MET A 1 -2.74 44.71 -40.76
C MET A 1 -3.51 44.33 -39.48
N ARG A 2 -4.70 44.88 -39.20
CA ARG A 2 -5.51 44.53 -37.99
C ARG A 2 -5.93 43.06 -37.89
N VAL A 3 -6.41 42.46 -38.98
CA VAL A 3 -6.91 41.06 -39.02
C VAL A 3 -5.85 40.03 -38.57
N MET A 4 -4.58 40.29 -38.85
CA MET A 4 -3.47 39.37 -38.52
C MET A 4 -3.08 39.45 -37.03
N GLY A 5 -3.35 40.58 -36.36
CA GLY A 5 -3.14 40.75 -34.92
C GLY A 5 -4.19 40.03 -34.08
N ASP A 6 -5.43 39.99 -34.53
CA ASP A 6 -6.52 39.34 -33.80
C ASP A 6 -6.47 37.81 -33.87
N ILE A 7 -6.06 37.24 -35.01
CA ILE A 7 -5.83 35.79 -35.16
C ILE A 7 -4.69 35.33 -34.24
N MET A 8 -3.60 36.08 -34.18
CA MET A 8 -2.45 35.76 -33.34
C MET A 8 -2.78 35.84 -31.84
N LYS A 9 -3.59 36.83 -31.43
CA LYS A 9 -4.12 36.93 -30.05
C LYS A 9 -5.03 35.76 -29.69
N LYS A 10 -5.85 35.27 -30.64
CA LYS A 10 -6.75 34.12 -30.42
C LYS A 10 -5.96 32.82 -30.19
N HIS A 11 -4.91 32.59 -30.98
CA HIS A 11 -4.03 31.41 -30.80
C HIS A 11 -3.21 31.47 -29.51
N ILE A 12 -2.73 32.65 -29.11
CA ILE A 12 -2.02 32.81 -27.82
C ILE A 12 -2.96 32.54 -26.65
N LYS A 13 -4.20 33.05 -26.68
CA LYS A 13 -5.20 32.76 -25.64
C LYS A 13 -5.56 31.27 -25.56
N ALA A 14 -5.70 30.60 -26.70
CA ALA A 14 -5.95 29.16 -26.74
C ALA A 14 -4.76 28.36 -26.17
N ALA A 15 -3.52 28.74 -26.49
CA ALA A 15 -2.33 28.10 -25.94
C ALA A 15 -2.23 28.29 -24.43
N ILE A 16 -2.50 29.50 -23.92
CA ILE A 16 -2.54 29.78 -22.47
C ILE A 16 -3.62 28.93 -21.79
N ALA A 17 -4.82 28.84 -22.38
CA ALA A 17 -5.89 28.01 -21.82
C ALA A 17 -5.50 26.53 -21.77
N VAL A 18 -4.88 25.99 -22.82
CA VAL A 18 -4.38 24.60 -22.83
C VAL A 18 -3.32 24.38 -21.76
N VAL A 19 -2.37 25.31 -21.60
CA VAL A 19 -1.35 25.23 -20.53
C VAL A 19 -1.99 25.25 -19.15
N PHE A 20 -2.95 26.14 -18.91
CA PHE A 20 -3.66 26.20 -17.63
C PHE A 20 -4.43 24.92 -17.35
N THR A 21 -5.15 24.37 -18.32
CA THR A 21 -5.88 23.10 -18.17
C THR A 21 -4.94 21.94 -17.90
N VAL A 22 -3.81 21.85 -18.61
CA VAL A 22 -2.81 20.80 -18.38
C VAL A 22 -2.21 20.93 -16.98
N MET A 23 -1.90 22.16 -16.54
CA MET A 23 -1.39 22.41 -15.19
C MET A 23 -2.43 22.03 -14.13
N THR A 24 -3.70 22.43 -14.23
CA THR A 24 -4.72 22.01 -13.26
C THR A 24 -4.96 20.51 -13.26
N CYS A 25 -4.89 19.82 -14.41
CA CYS A 25 -4.96 18.36 -14.46
C CYS A 25 -3.76 17.69 -13.77
N ILE A 26 -2.54 18.23 -13.94
CA ILE A 26 -1.33 17.69 -13.30
C ILE A 26 -1.34 17.99 -11.79
N PHE A 27 -1.58 19.24 -11.38
CA PHE A 27 -1.61 19.64 -9.97
C PHE A 27 -2.79 19.03 -9.21
N GLY A 28 -3.97 18.95 -9.83
CA GLY A 28 -5.13 18.26 -9.26
C GLY A 28 -4.93 16.74 -9.15
N GLY A 29 -4.20 16.14 -10.11
CA GLY A 29 -3.77 14.75 -10.01
C GLY A 29 -2.79 14.55 -8.85
N MET A 30 -1.78 15.41 -8.71
CA MET A 30 -0.77 15.31 -7.65
C MET A 30 -1.36 15.38 -6.24
N SER A 31 -2.37 16.22 -5.99
CA SER A 31 -3.06 16.26 -4.69
C SER A 31 -3.92 15.02 -4.41
N ALA A 32 -4.44 14.35 -5.44
CA ALA A 32 -5.11 13.06 -5.29
C ALA A 32 -4.12 11.90 -5.00
N PHE A 33 -2.91 11.94 -5.59
CA PHE A 33 -1.87 10.91 -5.38
C PHE A 33 -1.03 11.13 -4.11
N ALA A 34 -0.85 12.37 -3.65
CA ALA A 34 -0.13 12.65 -2.40
C ALA A 34 -0.90 12.15 -1.16
N MET A 35 -2.23 12.07 -1.22
CA MET A 35 -3.07 11.50 -0.17
C MET A 35 -2.88 9.97 0.00
N GLY A 36 -2.31 9.27 -0.99
CA GLY A 36 -2.03 7.83 -0.92
C GLY A 36 -0.58 7.47 -0.57
N LEU A 37 0.36 8.42 -0.59
CA LEU A 37 1.79 8.19 -0.30
C LEU A 37 2.19 8.59 1.13
N GLY A 38 1.28 9.22 1.89
CA GLY A 38 1.57 9.81 3.21
C GLY A 38 1.22 8.93 4.42
N THR A 39 0.51 7.82 4.22
CA THR A 39 0.19 6.87 5.29
C THR A 39 0.83 5.54 4.91
N ALA A 40 2.03 5.28 5.43
CA ALA A 40 2.75 4.01 5.29
C ALA A 40 2.06 2.88 6.09
N VAL A 41 0.75 2.74 5.93
CA VAL A 41 -0.03 1.62 6.44
C VAL A 41 0.14 0.52 5.42
N TRP A 42 1.01 -0.43 5.75
CA TRP A 42 1.23 -1.60 4.93
C TRP A 42 0.23 -2.67 5.37
N SER A 43 -0.53 -3.24 4.43
CA SER A 43 -1.42 -4.36 4.71
C SER A 43 -0.83 -5.68 4.23
N ILE A 44 -1.06 -6.74 4.99
CA ILE A 44 -0.85 -8.12 4.54
C ILE A 44 -2.21 -8.71 4.26
N GLU A 45 -2.43 -9.12 3.02
CA GLU A 45 -3.62 -9.88 2.64
C GLU A 45 -3.37 -11.36 2.85
N ILE A 46 -4.28 -12.01 3.55
CA ILE A 46 -4.28 -13.45 3.84
C ILE A 46 -5.56 -14.03 3.23
N GLU A 47 -5.46 -14.62 2.04
CA GLU A 47 -6.56 -15.40 1.48
C GLU A 47 -6.59 -16.78 2.11
N TYR A 48 -7.78 -17.31 2.42
CA TYR A 48 -7.88 -18.64 2.97
C TYR A 48 -9.06 -19.45 2.42
N GLY A 49 -8.85 -20.76 2.25
CA GLY A 49 -9.86 -21.69 1.75
C GLY A 49 -9.70 -23.10 2.34
N ASN A 50 -10.73 -23.95 2.28
CA ASN A 50 -10.72 -25.24 3.00
C ASN A 50 -10.34 -25.10 4.49
N ALA A 51 -10.76 -23.99 5.12
CA ALA A 51 -10.55 -23.76 6.54
C ALA A 51 -11.41 -24.73 7.39
N PRO A 52 -10.99 -25.07 8.61
CA PRO A 52 -11.82 -25.81 9.55
C PRO A 52 -13.19 -25.15 9.76
N GLU A 53 -14.22 -25.97 9.98
CA GLU A 53 -15.57 -25.47 10.28
C GLU A 53 -15.55 -24.57 11.53
N GLY A 54 -16.27 -23.45 11.47
CA GLY A 54 -16.31 -22.46 12.55
C GLY A 54 -15.18 -21.42 12.51
N THR A 55 -14.34 -21.41 11.46
CA THR A 55 -13.37 -20.34 11.25
C THR A 55 -14.09 -19.01 11.02
N ALA A 56 -13.76 -18.01 11.85
CA ALA A 56 -14.26 -16.63 11.77
C ALA A 56 -13.17 -15.66 11.28
N PHE A 57 -11.89 -15.95 11.55
CA PHE A 57 -10.77 -15.15 11.07
C PHE A 57 -9.48 -15.98 11.04
N VAL A 58 -8.42 -15.40 10.48
CA VAL A 58 -7.07 -15.96 10.53
C VAL A 58 -6.07 -14.97 11.12
N ASP A 59 -5.00 -15.50 11.69
CA ASP A 59 -3.84 -14.73 12.15
C ASP A 59 -2.54 -15.35 11.63
N LEU A 60 -1.50 -14.54 11.51
CA LEU A 60 -0.15 -15.04 11.27
C LEU A 60 0.49 -15.45 12.59
N LEU A 61 1.16 -16.58 12.60
CA LEU A 61 2.00 -16.97 13.72
C LEU A 61 3.46 -16.83 13.33
N PHE A 62 4.22 -16.05 14.10
CA PHE A 62 5.66 -15.90 13.95
C PHE A 62 6.41 -16.68 15.03
N PRO A 63 7.61 -17.22 14.73
CA PRO A 63 8.40 -17.94 15.71
C PRO A 63 8.77 -17.05 16.89
N LYS A 64 8.79 -17.61 18.08
CA LYS A 64 9.30 -16.95 19.28
C LYS A 64 10.78 -16.62 19.10
N LYS A 65 11.16 -15.42 19.53
CA LYS A 65 12.54 -14.96 19.63
C LYS A 65 12.77 -14.41 21.03
N THR A 66 13.94 -14.68 21.59
CA THR A 66 14.32 -14.20 22.93
C THR A 66 14.61 -12.70 22.96
N ASP A 67 15.00 -12.14 21.82
CA ASP A 67 15.36 -10.75 21.58
C ASP A 67 14.40 -10.10 20.57
N ASP A 68 13.11 -10.40 20.70
CA ASP A 68 12.08 -9.96 19.76
C ASP A 68 11.86 -8.45 19.85
N LYS A 69 12.48 -7.71 18.93
CA LYS A 69 12.39 -6.25 18.84
C LYS A 69 10.98 -5.72 18.56
N TYR A 70 10.05 -6.59 18.15
CA TYR A 70 8.66 -6.25 17.86
C TYR A 70 7.69 -6.67 18.96
N TYR A 71 8.19 -7.35 20.00
CA TYR A 71 7.39 -7.69 21.18
C TYR A 71 7.19 -6.42 22.02
N PRO A 72 5.95 -6.12 22.48
CA PRO A 72 5.70 -4.95 23.30
C PRO A 72 6.43 -5.07 24.64
N ASP A 73 7.14 -4.03 25.06
CA ASP A 73 7.79 -3.99 26.38
C ASP A 73 6.70 -3.88 27.47
N PRO A 74 6.56 -4.89 28.34
CA PRO A 74 5.53 -4.90 29.39
C PRO A 74 5.74 -3.83 30.47
N THR A 75 6.90 -3.16 30.49
CA THR A 75 7.22 -2.09 31.44
C THR A 75 6.85 -0.69 30.94
N THR A 76 6.43 -0.58 29.68
CA THR A 76 6.00 0.69 29.07
C THR A 76 4.49 0.86 29.10
N ASN A 77 4.06 2.11 29.25
CA ASN A 77 2.68 2.52 29.48
C ASN A 77 1.74 2.02 28.36
N GLU A 78 0.68 1.27 28.68
CA GLU A 78 -0.28 0.71 27.71
C GLU A 78 -1.04 1.78 26.90
N ASN A 79 -1.00 3.03 27.35
CA ASN A 79 -1.63 4.18 26.68
C ASN A 79 -0.78 4.81 25.57
N ASP A 80 0.43 4.31 25.32
CA ASP A 80 1.23 4.73 24.18
C ASP A 80 0.85 3.87 22.97
N GLU A 81 0.25 4.48 21.95
CA GLU A 81 -0.14 3.85 20.68
C GLU A 81 1.03 3.07 20.04
N LYS A 82 2.28 3.39 20.39
CA LYS A 82 3.47 2.70 19.91
C LYS A 82 3.64 1.27 20.46
N TYR A 83 2.89 0.86 21.48
CA TYR A 83 3.05 -0.46 22.12
C TYR A 83 1.74 -1.25 22.27
N SER A 84 0.62 -0.72 21.77
CA SER A 84 -0.65 -1.46 21.71
C SER A 84 -0.61 -2.57 20.64
N VAL A 85 -1.10 -3.75 21.02
CA VAL A 85 -1.33 -4.89 20.13
C VAL A 85 -2.77 -4.88 19.60
N CYS A 86 -3.00 -5.50 18.45
CA CYS A 86 -4.33 -5.58 17.86
C CYS A 86 -5.16 -6.65 18.60
N ARG A 87 -6.17 -6.21 19.37
CA ARG A 87 -7.08 -7.09 20.12
C ARG A 87 -8.47 -7.23 19.51
N ASN A 88 -8.73 -6.54 18.40
CA ASN A 88 -10.04 -6.51 17.75
C ASN A 88 -9.94 -7.05 16.34
N VAL A 89 -10.84 -7.96 15.98
CA VAL A 89 -11.06 -8.39 14.60
C VAL A 89 -12.40 -7.85 14.12
N TYR A 90 -12.37 -7.10 13.03
CA TYR A 90 -13.55 -6.53 12.37
C TYR A 90 -14.00 -7.49 11.28
N ALA A 91 -15.11 -8.18 11.49
CA ALA A 91 -15.64 -9.25 10.65
C ALA A 91 -17.08 -8.92 10.18
N ASP A 92 -17.24 -7.89 9.35
CA ASP A 92 -18.55 -7.42 8.86
C ASP A 92 -19.40 -8.54 8.23
N TYR A 93 -18.75 -9.51 7.59
CA TYR A 93 -19.43 -10.60 6.88
C TYR A 93 -20.19 -11.59 7.79
N ILE A 94 -19.88 -11.61 9.09
CA ILE A 94 -20.62 -12.35 10.13
C ILE A 94 -21.42 -11.41 11.05
N GLY A 95 -21.62 -10.15 10.63
CA GLY A 95 -22.35 -9.15 11.39
C GLY A 95 -21.54 -8.48 12.51
N ARG A 96 -20.23 -8.69 12.56
CA ARG A 96 -19.31 -8.15 13.57
C ARG A 96 -18.51 -6.99 13.00
N GLY A 97 -19.10 -5.80 12.93
CA GLY A 97 -18.46 -4.65 12.30
C GLY A 97 -17.67 -3.75 13.24
N ASN A 98 -17.39 -2.53 12.78
CA ASN A 98 -16.67 -1.50 13.56
C ASN A 98 -17.28 -1.22 14.94
N SER A 99 -18.61 -1.36 15.08
CA SER A 99 -19.33 -1.13 16.34
C SER A 99 -19.37 -2.35 17.28
N ASP A 100 -19.05 -3.55 16.77
CA ASP A 100 -19.10 -4.81 17.52
C ASP A 100 -18.03 -5.79 16.98
N PRO A 101 -16.73 -5.48 17.17
CA PRO A 101 -15.67 -6.37 16.72
C PRO A 101 -15.61 -7.64 17.58
N ILE A 102 -14.97 -8.68 17.05
CA ILE A 102 -14.51 -9.79 17.88
C ILE A 102 -13.40 -9.26 18.79
N ALA A 103 -13.70 -9.09 20.08
CA ALA A 103 -12.74 -8.65 21.09
C ALA A 103 -12.00 -9.85 21.67
N LEU A 104 -10.67 -9.81 21.63
CA LEU A 104 -9.77 -10.86 22.10
C LEU A 104 -9.01 -10.40 23.33
N ASP A 105 -9.03 -11.21 24.38
CA ASP A 105 -8.27 -10.98 25.60
C ASP A 105 -7.08 -11.95 25.73
N ASP A 106 -6.31 -11.80 26.81
CA ASP A 106 -5.12 -12.63 27.06
C ASP A 106 -5.44 -14.08 27.45
N SER A 107 -6.72 -14.42 27.65
CA SER A 107 -7.18 -15.76 27.97
C SER A 107 -7.65 -16.56 26.74
N CYS A 108 -7.85 -15.92 25.59
CA CYS A 108 -8.29 -16.61 24.39
C CYS A 108 -7.25 -17.62 23.87
N GLY A 109 -7.70 -18.63 23.14
CA GLY A 109 -6.84 -19.72 22.65
C GLY A 109 -5.64 -19.24 21.82
N LEU A 110 -5.83 -18.18 21.02
CA LEU A 110 -4.78 -17.55 20.22
C LEU A 110 -3.73 -16.83 21.08
N ALA A 111 -4.14 -16.23 22.20
CA ALA A 111 -3.24 -15.52 23.12
C ALA A 111 -2.29 -16.47 23.87
N VAL A 112 -2.78 -17.68 24.17
CA VAL A 112 -2.04 -18.73 24.91
C VAL A 112 -1.42 -19.80 23.99
N TYR A 113 -1.66 -19.72 22.68
CA TYR A 113 -1.10 -20.66 21.71
C TYR A 113 0.43 -20.64 21.73
N ASP A 114 1.04 -21.82 21.85
CA ASP A 114 2.50 -21.97 21.92
C ASP A 114 2.98 -23.34 21.45
N ASP A 115 3.40 -23.42 20.19
CA ASP A 115 4.15 -24.55 19.63
C ASP A 115 5.58 -24.11 19.20
N GLY A 116 6.07 -23.05 19.83
CA GLY A 116 7.24 -22.30 19.38
C GLY A 116 6.90 -21.11 18.48
N TYR A 117 5.63 -20.91 18.13
CA TYR A 117 5.10 -19.74 17.44
C TYR A 117 4.10 -18.96 18.29
N THR A 118 3.93 -17.67 18.01
CA THR A 118 2.99 -16.78 18.69
C THR A 118 2.23 -15.91 17.70
N SER A 119 1.01 -15.53 18.10
CA SER A 119 0.16 -14.59 17.38
C SER A 119 0.89 -13.31 16.97
N CYS A 120 0.78 -12.95 15.71
CA CYS A 120 1.26 -11.69 15.16
C CYS A 120 0.43 -10.55 15.76
N MET A 121 -0.89 -10.65 15.70
CA MET A 121 -1.78 -9.56 16.14
C MET A 121 -1.76 -9.31 17.66
N LEU A 122 -1.68 -10.36 18.49
CA LEU A 122 -1.78 -10.25 19.96
C LEU A 122 -0.43 -10.09 20.66
N LYS A 123 0.68 -10.39 20.00
CA LYS A 123 2.01 -10.36 20.64
C LYS A 123 3.00 -9.42 19.95
N ARG A 124 2.59 -8.65 18.93
CA ARG A 124 3.46 -7.70 18.23
C ARG A 124 2.78 -6.34 18.05
N TYR A 125 3.48 -5.26 18.40
CA TYR A 125 2.90 -3.91 18.43
C TYR A 125 2.65 -3.30 17.04
N PHE A 126 3.22 -3.92 16.00
CA PHE A 126 3.13 -3.39 14.65
C PHE A 126 1.78 -3.62 13.98
N VAL A 127 0.97 -4.59 14.43
CA VAL A 127 -0.37 -4.83 13.88
C VAL A 127 -1.37 -3.92 14.58
N LYS A 128 -2.15 -3.15 13.81
CA LYS A 128 -3.19 -2.25 14.35
C LYS A 128 -4.60 -2.73 14.07
N TYR A 129 -4.85 -3.23 12.87
CA TYR A 129 -6.18 -3.67 12.46
C TYR A 129 -6.13 -5.07 11.87
N ASN A 130 -7.15 -5.87 12.16
CA ASN A 130 -7.44 -7.12 11.51
C ASN A 130 -8.86 -7.04 10.94
N HIS A 131 -8.97 -7.00 9.62
CA HIS A 131 -10.23 -7.04 8.91
C HIS A 131 -10.46 -8.43 8.35
N ALA A 132 -11.51 -9.09 8.77
CA ALA A 132 -11.89 -10.40 8.28
C ALA A 132 -13.08 -10.31 7.31
N GLU A 133 -12.93 -10.99 6.19
CA GLU A 133 -13.94 -11.28 5.19
C GLU A 133 -14.09 -12.81 5.10
N LYS A 134 -15.10 -13.27 4.34
CA LYS A 134 -15.49 -14.69 4.29
C LYS A 134 -14.37 -15.66 3.92
N ASP A 135 -13.41 -15.22 3.11
CA ASP A 135 -12.31 -16.00 2.55
C ASP A 135 -10.98 -15.23 2.54
N LYS A 136 -10.94 -14.11 3.26
CA LYS A 136 -9.79 -13.21 3.29
C LYS A 136 -9.66 -12.54 4.65
N CYS A 137 -8.45 -12.26 5.08
CA CYS A 137 -8.17 -11.32 6.16
C CYS A 137 -7.12 -10.30 5.71
N SER A 138 -7.19 -9.10 6.25
CA SER A 138 -6.19 -8.04 6.07
C SER A 138 -5.63 -7.66 7.42
N LEU A 139 -4.32 -7.82 7.59
CA LEU A 139 -3.59 -7.31 8.76
C LEU A 139 -2.91 -5.99 8.40
N GLU A 140 -3.32 -4.90 9.04
CA GLU A 140 -2.75 -3.59 8.79
C GLU A 140 -1.65 -3.26 9.80
N PHE A 141 -0.50 -2.82 9.28
CA PHE A 141 0.67 -2.49 10.07
C PHE A 141 0.71 -0.98 10.35
N GLY A 142 0.75 -0.61 11.62
CA GLY A 142 0.84 0.78 12.08
C GLY A 142 2.17 1.09 12.78
N VAL A 143 3.28 0.70 12.15
CA VAL A 143 4.62 1.03 12.63
C VAL A 143 4.92 2.50 12.28
N PRO A 144 5.80 3.22 13.03
CA PRO A 144 6.44 4.41 12.49
C PRO A 144 6.95 4.15 11.07
N SER A 145 6.91 5.21 10.25
CA SER A 145 7.03 5.29 8.79
C SER A 145 8.26 4.63 8.12
N ASN A 146 9.04 3.83 8.84
CA ASN A 146 10.31 3.26 8.41
C ASN A 146 10.41 1.72 8.46
N VAL A 147 9.43 0.98 9.00
CA VAL A 147 9.48 -0.50 8.98
C VAL A 147 8.69 -1.05 7.80
N GLN A 148 9.37 -1.75 6.91
CA GLN A 148 8.76 -2.39 5.74
C GLN A 148 8.29 -3.81 6.07
N ASN A 149 7.19 -4.27 5.46
CA ASN A 149 6.69 -5.64 5.61
C ASN A 149 7.79 -6.70 5.38
N GLN A 150 8.65 -6.45 4.39
CA GLN A 150 9.80 -7.29 4.10
C GLN A 150 10.71 -7.49 5.30
N GLU A 151 11.05 -6.42 6.04
CA GLU A 151 11.93 -6.51 7.20
C GLU A 151 11.33 -7.40 8.30
N VAL A 152 10.00 -7.35 8.47
CA VAL A 152 9.28 -8.19 9.43
C VAL A 152 9.35 -9.66 9.03
N PHE A 153 8.96 -9.99 7.80
CA PHE A 153 8.99 -11.37 7.31
C PHE A 153 10.40 -11.95 7.26
N GLU A 154 11.41 -11.16 6.89
CA GLU A 154 12.81 -11.59 6.89
C GLU A 154 13.38 -11.77 8.29
N TYR A 155 13.04 -10.87 9.22
CA TYR A 155 13.45 -10.98 10.62
C TYR A 155 13.00 -12.30 11.23
N TYR A 156 11.75 -12.71 11.00
CA TYR A 156 11.23 -13.98 11.49
C TYR A 156 11.66 -15.18 10.65
N GLY A 157 11.83 -15.01 9.33
CA GLY A 157 12.32 -16.01 8.38
C GLY A 157 11.36 -17.18 8.13
N ARG A 158 10.28 -17.29 8.91
CA ARG A 158 9.24 -18.31 8.77
C ARG A 158 7.94 -17.83 9.43
N PHE A 159 6.82 -18.37 8.98
CA PHE A 159 5.51 -18.11 9.59
C PHE A 159 4.58 -19.31 9.44
N LYS A 160 3.46 -19.31 10.17
CA LYS A 160 2.30 -20.18 9.98
C LYS A 160 1.03 -19.33 9.90
N VAL A 161 -0.07 -19.92 9.49
CA VAL A 161 -1.41 -19.31 9.56
C VAL A 161 -2.25 -20.10 10.54
N ALA A 162 -2.87 -19.41 11.49
CA ALA A 162 -3.83 -19.98 12.43
C ALA A 162 -5.26 -19.66 11.97
N TYR A 163 -6.13 -20.68 11.97
CA TYR A 163 -7.57 -20.54 11.78
C TYR A 163 -8.25 -20.41 13.14
N CYS A 164 -9.01 -19.34 13.34
CA CYS A 164 -9.58 -19.00 14.64
C CYS A 164 -11.09 -18.87 14.56
N ASN A 165 -11.81 -19.29 15.60
CA ASN A 165 -13.25 -19.03 15.74
C ASN A 165 -13.52 -17.66 16.37
N GLU A 166 -14.80 -17.28 16.53
CA GLU A 166 -15.21 -16.00 17.13
C GLU A 166 -14.74 -15.79 18.57
N LYS A 167 -14.32 -16.84 19.28
CA LYS A 167 -13.77 -16.74 20.65
C LYS A 167 -12.24 -16.62 20.66
N GLY A 168 -11.62 -16.60 19.49
CA GLY A 168 -10.16 -16.66 19.36
C GLY A 168 -9.57 -18.03 19.70
N GLU A 169 -10.35 -19.11 19.68
CA GLU A 169 -9.79 -20.47 19.81
C GLU A 169 -9.17 -20.91 18.48
N VAL A 170 -7.97 -21.50 18.54
CA VAL A 170 -7.26 -21.99 17.36
C VAL A 170 -7.84 -23.35 16.94
N LEU A 171 -8.48 -23.38 15.78
CA LEU A 171 -9.11 -24.58 15.21
C LEU A 171 -8.13 -25.43 14.41
N GLY A 172 -7.10 -24.81 13.85
CA GLY A 172 -6.09 -25.47 13.04
C GLY A 172 -4.97 -24.50 12.68
N VAL A 173 -3.81 -25.06 12.32
CA VAL A 173 -2.63 -24.29 11.96
C VAL A 173 -1.95 -24.93 10.76
N THR A 174 -1.45 -24.10 9.84
CA THR A 174 -0.70 -24.59 8.68
C THR A 174 0.71 -25.05 9.05
N GLU A 175 1.31 -25.84 8.16
CA GLU A 175 2.74 -26.12 8.19
C GLU A 175 3.57 -24.82 8.10
N PRO A 176 4.78 -24.78 8.70
CA PRO A 176 5.68 -23.65 8.59
C PRO A 176 6.07 -23.33 7.14
N VAL A 177 5.92 -22.06 6.78
CA VAL A 177 6.38 -21.51 5.51
C VAL A 177 7.71 -20.79 5.74
N LYS A 178 8.75 -21.14 4.97
CA LYS A 178 10.04 -20.43 5.02
C LYS A 178 10.00 -19.20 4.12
N VAL A 179 10.37 -18.05 4.67
CA VAL A 179 10.51 -16.79 3.95
C VAL A 179 11.88 -16.75 3.29
N LYS A 180 11.91 -16.42 2.00
CA LYS A 180 13.12 -16.13 1.24
C LYS A 180 13.41 -14.64 1.29
N HIS A 181 14.69 -14.29 1.41
CA HIS A 181 15.15 -12.91 1.30
C HIS A 181 14.80 -12.34 -0.08
N VAL A 182 14.34 -11.08 -0.11
CA VAL A 182 14.00 -10.36 -1.33
C VAL A 182 14.80 -9.06 -1.34
N SER A 183 15.53 -8.75 -2.41
CA SER A 183 16.41 -7.56 -2.40
C SER A 183 15.69 -6.23 -2.62
N THR A 184 14.35 -6.23 -2.67
CA THR A 184 13.53 -5.07 -3.08
C THR A 184 12.27 -4.97 -2.23
N THR A 185 11.87 -3.74 -1.90
CA THR A 185 10.60 -3.45 -1.22
C THR A 185 9.44 -4.15 -1.91
N CYS A 186 8.65 -4.86 -1.12
CA CYS A 186 7.60 -5.72 -1.63
C CYS A 186 6.45 -5.90 -0.64
N LEU A 187 5.31 -6.28 -1.19
CA LEU A 187 4.09 -6.64 -0.47
C LEU A 187 3.99 -8.17 -0.43
N TYR A 188 3.82 -8.71 0.77
CA TYR A 188 3.55 -10.12 0.98
C TYR A 188 2.05 -10.36 0.92
N LYS A 189 1.64 -11.31 0.08
CA LYS A 189 0.30 -11.89 0.11
C LYS A 189 0.43 -13.34 0.54
N VAL A 190 -0.42 -13.76 1.46
CA VAL A 190 -0.42 -15.12 2.00
C VAL A 190 -1.68 -15.82 1.49
N LYS A 191 -1.53 -17.08 1.06
CA LYS A 191 -2.66 -17.97 0.78
C LYS A 191 -2.56 -19.18 1.68
N ALA A 192 -3.62 -19.48 2.41
CA ALA A 192 -3.69 -20.61 3.32
C ALA A 192 -4.82 -21.56 2.92
N SER A 193 -4.53 -22.85 2.78
CA SER A 193 -5.57 -23.84 2.56
C SER A 193 -5.35 -25.14 3.32
N GLY A 194 -6.31 -25.47 4.19
CA GLY A 194 -6.21 -26.61 5.09
C GLY A 194 -4.95 -26.51 5.95
N ASN A 195 -4.02 -27.44 5.79
CA ASN A 195 -2.75 -27.44 6.54
C ASN A 195 -1.58 -26.79 5.77
N LYS A 196 -1.80 -26.20 4.60
CA LYS A 196 -0.73 -25.60 3.78
C LYS A 196 -0.88 -24.09 3.73
N ALA A 197 0.24 -23.39 3.73
CA ALA A 197 0.28 -21.97 3.38
C ALA A 197 1.39 -21.72 2.35
N GLU A 198 1.18 -20.71 1.53
CA GLU A 198 2.15 -20.18 0.59
C GLU A 198 2.10 -18.65 0.63
N TYR A 199 3.13 -18.02 0.07
CA TYR A 199 3.14 -16.58 -0.08
C TYR A 199 3.61 -16.19 -1.46
N THR A 200 3.07 -15.08 -1.96
CA THR A 200 3.56 -14.38 -3.13
C THR A 200 4.11 -13.03 -2.72
N VAL A 201 5.05 -12.55 -3.51
CA VAL A 201 5.71 -11.27 -3.29
C VAL A 201 5.40 -10.39 -4.49
N ASP A 202 4.59 -9.38 -4.27
CA ASP A 202 4.30 -8.37 -5.27
C ASP A 202 5.29 -7.22 -5.09
N ARG A 203 5.99 -6.85 -6.17
CA ARG A 203 6.84 -5.64 -6.12
C ARG A 203 5.96 -4.43 -5.94
N ASP A 204 6.35 -3.55 -5.02
CA ASP A 204 5.65 -2.30 -4.85
C ASP A 204 5.76 -1.48 -6.14
N GLY A 205 4.62 -1.31 -6.82
CA GLY A 205 4.50 -0.54 -8.06
C GLY A 205 4.66 0.96 -7.85
N SER A 206 4.75 1.43 -6.61
CA SER A 206 4.89 2.85 -6.25
C SER A 206 6.05 3.51 -6.99
N VAL A 207 7.19 2.83 -7.16
CA VAL A 207 8.36 3.36 -7.88
C VAL A 207 8.07 3.55 -9.37
N PHE A 208 7.37 2.61 -10.01
CA PHE A 208 6.99 2.73 -11.42
C PHE A 208 5.96 3.84 -11.63
N ILE A 209 4.99 3.96 -10.73
CA ILE A 209 3.99 5.02 -10.75
C ILE A 209 4.68 6.37 -10.53
N GLN A 210 5.62 6.47 -9.59
CA GLN A 210 6.37 7.69 -9.32
C GLN A 210 7.25 8.10 -10.52
N LEU A 211 7.94 7.15 -11.15
CA LEU A 211 8.70 7.41 -12.39
C LEU A 211 7.80 7.85 -13.54
N PHE A 212 6.62 7.24 -13.69
CA PHE A 212 5.64 7.62 -14.70
C PHE A 212 5.08 9.03 -14.46
N VAL A 213 4.76 9.37 -13.20
CA VAL A 213 4.32 10.72 -12.81
C VAL A 213 5.44 11.75 -13.04
N MET A 214 6.68 11.44 -12.68
CA MET A 214 7.83 12.33 -12.96
C MET A 214 8.05 12.50 -14.47
N ALA A 215 7.91 11.45 -15.26
CA ALA A 215 8.00 11.53 -16.71
C ALA A 215 6.87 12.39 -17.31
N LEU A 216 5.66 12.36 -16.74
CA LEU A 216 4.58 13.26 -17.15
C LEU A 216 4.87 14.71 -16.77
N ILE A 217 5.36 14.96 -15.54
CA ILE A 217 5.65 16.32 -15.04
C ILE A 217 6.79 16.96 -15.80
N PHE A 218 7.87 16.26 -16.09
CA PHE A 218 9.05 16.83 -16.75
C PHE A 218 9.03 16.61 -18.26
N GLY A 219 8.57 15.46 -18.74
CA GLY A 219 8.57 15.11 -20.16
C GLY A 219 7.54 15.91 -20.96
N VAL A 220 6.31 16.05 -20.45
CA VAL A 220 5.23 16.73 -21.20
C VAL A 220 5.55 18.21 -21.43
N PRO A 221 5.99 19.01 -20.44
CA PRO A 221 6.34 20.42 -20.67
C PRO A 221 7.51 20.59 -21.63
N VAL A 222 8.53 19.72 -21.57
CA VAL A 222 9.67 19.76 -22.49
C VAL A 222 9.21 19.50 -23.93
N VAL A 223 8.37 18.48 -24.15
CA VAL A 223 7.79 18.19 -25.46
C VAL A 223 6.93 19.35 -25.97
N ILE A 224 6.10 19.94 -25.12
CA ILE A 224 5.29 21.12 -25.47
C ILE A 224 6.18 22.31 -25.87
N ALA A 225 7.23 22.60 -25.09
CA ALA A 225 8.17 23.68 -25.38
C ALA A 225 8.89 23.47 -26.71
N LEU A 226 9.31 22.23 -27.02
CA LEU A 226 9.92 21.89 -28.31
C LEU A 226 8.95 22.07 -29.48
N VAL A 227 7.69 21.65 -29.33
CA VAL A 227 6.66 21.83 -30.37
C VAL A 227 6.37 23.30 -30.60
N ILE A 228 6.21 24.11 -29.53
CA ILE A 228 6.00 25.55 -29.65
C ILE A 228 7.21 26.21 -30.32
N GLY A 229 8.44 25.86 -29.90
CA GLY A 229 9.67 26.34 -30.51
C GLY A 229 9.76 26.02 -32.00
N LEU A 230 9.40 24.79 -32.39
CA LEU A 230 9.33 24.36 -33.79
C LEU A 230 8.30 25.18 -34.59
N ILE A 231 7.10 25.40 -34.03
CA ILE A 231 6.05 26.19 -34.69
C ILE A 231 6.51 27.63 -34.90
N ILE A 232 7.14 28.25 -33.88
CA ILE A 232 7.68 29.62 -33.98
C ILE A 232 8.79 29.68 -35.04
N TYR A 233 9.70 28.72 -35.04
CA TYR A 233 10.78 28.61 -36.03
C TYR A 233 10.25 28.49 -37.46
N LEU A 234 9.27 27.60 -37.69
CA LEU A 234 8.64 27.43 -39.00
C LEU A 234 7.89 28.70 -39.45
N CYS A 235 7.19 29.37 -38.53
CA CYS A 235 6.48 30.62 -38.83
C CYS A 235 7.44 31.77 -39.18
N THR A 236 8.57 31.89 -38.48
CA THR A 236 9.58 32.93 -38.73
C THR A 236 10.35 32.69 -40.02
N ARG A 237 10.76 31.45 -40.31
CA ARG A 237 11.40 31.09 -41.59
C ARG A 237 10.50 31.38 -42.80
N LYS A 238 9.20 31.09 -42.70
CA LYS A 238 8.22 31.35 -43.77
C LYS A 238 7.98 32.86 -44.02
N LYS A 239 8.18 33.71 -43.02
CA LYS A 239 8.15 35.18 -43.17
C LYS A 239 9.38 35.70 -43.91
N ASN A 240 10.57 35.22 -43.55
CA ASN A 240 11.82 35.66 -44.17
C ASN A 240 11.93 35.21 -45.63
N GLY A 241 11.43 34.01 -45.98
CA GLY A 241 11.38 33.54 -47.37
C GLY A 241 10.39 34.27 -48.29
N LYS A 242 9.38 34.98 -47.74
CA LYS A 242 8.46 35.81 -48.54
C LYS A 242 8.99 37.22 -48.79
N GLN A 243 9.95 37.70 -48.01
CA GLN A 243 10.58 39.01 -48.24
C GLN A 243 11.66 38.97 -49.34
N SER A 244 12.28 37.81 -49.61
CA SER A 244 13.29 37.69 -50.67
C SER A 244 12.72 37.60 -52.09
N VAL A 245 11.41 37.35 -52.25
CA VAL A 245 10.75 37.23 -53.57
C VAL A 245 10.15 38.58 -54.04
N LYS A 246 10.28 39.64 -53.24
CA LYS A 246 9.76 40.99 -53.55
C LYS A 246 10.85 42.04 -53.79
N ARG A 247 12.10 41.64 -54.00
CA ARG A 247 13.14 42.54 -54.50
C ARG A 247 13.45 42.23 -55.95
#